data_AF-R1EVU1-F1
#
_entry.id   AF-R1EVU1-F1
#
_cell.length_a   1.000
_cell.length_b   1.000
_cell.length_c   1.000
_cell.angle_alpha   90.00
_cell.angle_beta   90.00
_cell.angle_gamma   90.00
#
_symmetry.space_group_name_H-M   'P 1'
#
loop_
_entity.id
_entity.type
_entity.pdbx_description
1 polymer ?
#
loop_
_entity_poly.entity_id
_entity_poly.type
_entity_poly.pdbx_seq_one_letter_code
_entity_poly.pdbx_strand_id
1 'polypeptide(L)'
;IRRVEVATGAVTTLAGSGEFCDTDGVGDAAEFCGPRGIAISPDGGALFVADFSNRKIRRVEVATGEVTTIAGSGTEGSADGGGDAAGFDCLEEVAISADGSTLLVSSDGGLRQVCVAAPPPPPSFAPIVVPPSTILADLAKTRGDATLPEGKVTFLQVRPLRPVFLTMFGIGMKERDAAEVTVSHTDLASFTALVDYLLTDQFDLGEEEGRAQRALDLRELAQMYQVPRLELLCAQALQESVAPATAVPLLEAAHTMGDGRLLAQCRRFVADHAAEVRASGGVEQLRDFGVAKGLLGDALDQVAELKGAMRALRVAES
;
A
#
# COMPACT_ATOMS: atom_id res chain seq x y z
N ILE A 1 -25.23 -0.88 -0.53
CA ILE A 1 -24.42 -2.10 -0.81
C ILE A 1 -23.96 -2.72 0.51
N ARG A 2 -24.22 -4.02 0.69
CA ARG A 2 -23.88 -4.75 1.93
C ARG A 2 -22.76 -5.74 1.64
N ARG A 3 -21.79 -5.84 2.54
CA ARG A 3 -20.76 -6.89 2.56
C ARG A 3 -21.21 -7.99 3.51
N VAL A 4 -21.12 -9.24 3.07
CA VAL A 4 -21.43 -10.41 3.89
C VAL A 4 -20.17 -11.26 4.02
N GLU A 5 -19.71 -11.50 5.24
CA GLU A 5 -18.62 -12.43 5.51
C GLU A 5 -19.16 -13.86 5.45
N VAL A 6 -18.69 -14.65 4.49
CA VAL A 6 -19.25 -16.00 4.23
C VAL A 6 -19.02 -16.97 5.40
N ALA A 7 -17.89 -16.85 6.08
CA ALA A 7 -17.53 -17.75 7.18
C ALA A 7 -18.41 -17.56 8.43
N THR A 8 -18.89 -16.33 8.66
CA THR A 8 -19.59 -15.94 9.91
C THR A 8 -21.05 -15.54 9.67
N GLY A 9 -21.40 -15.22 8.42
CA GLY A 9 -22.67 -14.57 8.07
C GLY A 9 -22.76 -13.11 8.49
N ALA A 10 -21.68 -12.49 8.98
CA ALA A 10 -21.70 -11.11 9.44
C ALA A 10 -21.99 -10.16 8.27
N VAL A 11 -22.96 -9.25 8.44
CA VAL A 11 -23.37 -8.29 7.41
C VAL A 11 -22.99 -6.87 7.83
N THR A 12 -22.15 -6.20 7.04
CA THR A 12 -21.77 -4.79 7.23
C THR A 12 -22.21 -3.94 6.04
N THR A 13 -22.42 -2.63 6.23
CA THR A 13 -22.53 -1.70 5.10
C THR A 13 -21.14 -1.49 4.51
N LEU A 14 -21.00 -1.65 3.20
CA LEU A 14 -19.80 -1.26 2.48
C LEU A 14 -19.92 0.18 1.98
N ALA A 15 -21.04 0.49 1.34
CA ALA A 15 -21.37 1.83 0.85
C ALA A 15 -22.88 2.01 0.72
N GLY A 16 -23.38 3.24 0.86
CA GLY A 16 -24.78 3.61 0.72
C GLY A 16 -25.42 4.07 2.04
N SER A 17 -26.02 5.26 2.02
CA SER A 17 -26.83 5.82 3.12
C SER A 17 -28.20 5.16 3.27
N GLY A 18 -28.75 4.65 2.16
CA GLY A 18 -30.13 4.18 2.08
C GLY A 18 -31.12 5.22 1.54
N GLU A 19 -30.67 6.46 1.37
CA GLU A 19 -31.41 7.52 0.68
C GLU A 19 -31.30 7.36 -0.85
N PHE A 20 -32.38 7.72 -1.55
CA PHE A 20 -32.48 7.63 -3.00
C PHE A 20 -31.94 8.90 -3.68
N CYS A 21 -30.62 9.10 -3.57
CA CYS A 21 -29.88 10.25 -4.10
C CYS A 21 -28.65 9.77 -4.92
N ASP A 22 -27.83 10.70 -5.43
CA ASP A 22 -26.72 10.41 -6.36
C ASP A 22 -25.33 10.87 -5.89
N THR A 23 -25.18 11.19 -4.61
CA THR A 23 -23.94 11.73 -4.03
C THR A 23 -22.83 10.68 -4.00
N ASP A 24 -21.65 11.03 -4.53
CA ASP A 24 -20.39 10.29 -4.30
C ASP A 24 -19.90 10.53 -2.86
N GLY A 25 -19.13 9.60 -2.30
CA GLY A 25 -18.70 9.68 -0.91
C GLY A 25 -18.10 8.38 -0.37
N VAL A 26 -17.78 8.34 0.92
CA VAL A 26 -17.19 7.15 1.56
C VAL A 26 -18.23 6.49 2.47
N GLY A 27 -18.41 5.19 2.33
CA GLY A 27 -19.27 4.41 3.22
C GLY A 27 -20.72 4.86 3.17
N ASP A 28 -21.27 5.26 4.32
CA ASP A 28 -22.64 5.73 4.48
C ASP A 28 -22.88 7.16 3.98
N ALA A 29 -21.83 7.91 3.62
CA ALA A 29 -21.97 9.20 2.97
C ALA A 29 -22.26 9.10 1.46
N ALA A 30 -22.02 7.93 0.85
CA ALA A 30 -22.36 7.69 -0.55
C ALA A 30 -23.84 7.35 -0.72
N GLU A 31 -24.44 7.76 -1.83
CA GLU A 31 -25.87 7.58 -2.11
C GLU A 31 -26.09 6.96 -3.49
N PHE A 32 -27.09 6.08 -3.57
CA PHE A 32 -27.44 5.32 -4.78
C PHE A 32 -28.95 5.35 -4.97
N CYS A 33 -29.42 5.27 -6.22
CA CYS A 33 -30.84 5.22 -6.54
C CYS A 33 -31.16 3.98 -7.38
N GLY A 34 -31.64 2.94 -6.69
CA GLY A 34 -32.06 1.69 -7.30
C GLY A 34 -30.93 0.91 -7.99
N PRO A 35 -29.77 0.64 -7.35
CA PRO A 35 -28.71 -0.14 -7.97
C PRO A 35 -29.19 -1.54 -8.35
N ARG A 36 -28.90 -1.99 -9.59
CA ARG A 36 -29.39 -3.28 -10.13
C ARG A 36 -28.29 -4.29 -10.38
N GLY A 37 -27.24 -3.88 -11.10
CA GLY A 37 -26.11 -4.73 -11.48
C GLY A 37 -24.88 -4.43 -10.62
N ILE A 38 -24.09 -5.47 -10.32
CA ILE A 38 -22.81 -5.33 -9.65
C ILE A 38 -21.77 -6.32 -10.21
N ALA A 39 -20.56 -5.83 -10.48
CA ALA A 39 -19.41 -6.64 -10.86
C ALA A 39 -18.23 -6.32 -9.95
N ILE A 40 -17.36 -7.30 -9.71
CA ILE A 40 -16.11 -7.12 -8.94
C ILE A 40 -14.92 -7.12 -9.89
N SER A 41 -13.94 -6.26 -9.67
CA SER A 41 -12.70 -6.26 -10.43
C SER A 41 -11.95 -7.59 -10.27
N PRO A 42 -11.14 -8.02 -11.25
CA PRO A 42 -10.38 -9.26 -11.17
C PRO A 42 -9.49 -9.36 -9.93
N ASP A 43 -8.92 -8.24 -9.49
CA ASP A 43 -8.08 -8.16 -8.28
C ASP A 43 -8.88 -8.04 -6.97
N GLY A 44 -10.22 -8.01 -7.04
CA GLY A 44 -11.10 -7.86 -5.89
C GLY A 44 -11.10 -6.48 -5.25
N GLY A 45 -10.37 -5.51 -5.80
CA GLY A 45 -10.16 -4.19 -5.22
C GLY A 45 -11.36 -3.24 -5.34
N ALA A 46 -12.17 -3.38 -6.39
CA ALA A 46 -13.28 -2.49 -6.68
C ALA A 46 -14.56 -3.22 -7.10
N LEU A 47 -15.71 -2.65 -6.79
CA LEU A 47 -17.02 -3.05 -7.33
C LEU A 47 -17.49 -2.00 -8.33
N PHE A 48 -18.07 -2.43 -9.43
CA PHE A 48 -18.73 -1.58 -10.41
C PHE A 48 -20.22 -1.82 -10.30
N VAL A 49 -20.98 -0.73 -10.15
CA VAL A 49 -22.39 -0.76 -9.80
C VAL A 49 -23.17 -0.02 -10.86
N ALA A 50 -24.15 -0.68 -11.45
CA ALA A 50 -25.15 -0.07 -12.30
C ALA A 50 -26.20 0.62 -11.42
N ASP A 51 -26.06 1.94 -11.28
CA ASP A 51 -26.97 2.80 -10.51
C ASP A 51 -28.12 3.24 -11.42
N PHE A 52 -29.12 2.35 -11.55
CA PHE A 52 -30.16 2.40 -12.58
C PHE A 52 -30.88 3.74 -12.66
N SER A 53 -31.45 4.23 -11.55
CA SER A 53 -32.27 5.45 -11.60
C SER A 53 -31.41 6.71 -11.69
N ASN A 54 -30.17 6.65 -11.23
CA ASN A 54 -29.20 7.73 -11.41
C ASN A 54 -28.51 7.69 -12.77
N ARG A 55 -28.71 6.65 -13.59
CA ARG A 55 -28.10 6.51 -14.94
C ARG A 55 -26.58 6.67 -14.90
N LYS A 56 -25.95 6.11 -13.87
CA LYS A 56 -24.51 6.22 -13.61
C LYS A 56 -23.92 4.84 -13.38
N ILE A 57 -22.68 4.65 -13.83
CA ILE A 57 -21.83 3.55 -13.39
C ILE A 57 -20.98 4.09 -12.24
N ARG A 58 -21.14 3.45 -11.08
CA ARG A 58 -20.44 3.83 -9.84
C ARG A 58 -19.35 2.81 -9.54
N ARG A 59 -18.16 3.27 -9.20
CA ARG A 59 -17.04 2.46 -8.72
C ARG A 59 -16.98 2.55 -7.20
N VAL A 60 -16.90 1.42 -6.52
CA VAL A 60 -16.82 1.31 -5.06
C VAL A 60 -15.54 0.61 -4.68
N GLU A 61 -14.64 1.30 -3.98
CA GLU A 61 -13.41 0.70 -3.46
C GLU A 61 -13.73 -0.24 -2.29
N VAL A 62 -13.34 -1.51 -2.38
CA VAL A 62 -13.69 -2.53 -1.37
C VAL A 62 -12.98 -2.27 -0.05
N ALA A 63 -11.77 -1.73 -0.09
CA ALA A 63 -10.96 -1.46 1.10
C ALA A 63 -11.44 -0.25 1.90
N THR A 64 -11.85 0.83 1.22
CA THR A 64 -12.20 2.11 1.85
C THR A 64 -13.70 2.38 1.89
N GLY A 65 -14.48 1.73 1.03
CA GLY A 65 -15.89 2.06 0.81
C GLY A 65 -16.10 3.36 0.02
N GLU A 66 -15.05 3.90 -0.60
CA GLU A 66 -15.14 5.11 -1.43
C GLU A 66 -15.92 4.83 -2.71
N VAL A 67 -16.89 5.69 -3.01
CA VAL A 67 -17.75 5.64 -4.19
C VAL A 67 -17.45 6.81 -5.10
N THR A 68 -17.15 6.52 -6.36
CA THR A 68 -16.97 7.52 -7.42
C THR A 68 -17.80 7.19 -8.65
N THR A 69 -18.29 8.23 -9.34
CA THR A 69 -18.93 8.07 -10.66
C THR A 69 -17.87 7.98 -11.75
N ILE A 70 -17.94 6.95 -12.60
CA ILE A 70 -16.96 6.72 -13.67
C ILE A 70 -17.54 6.91 -15.08
N ALA A 71 -18.86 6.83 -15.23
CA ALA A 71 -19.56 7.09 -16.47
C ALA A 71 -21.03 7.43 -16.21
N GLY A 72 -21.61 8.31 -17.03
CA GLY A 72 -23.04 8.62 -17.01
C GLY A 72 -23.34 10.07 -16.63
N SER A 73 -24.12 10.76 -17.45
CA SER A 73 -24.48 12.17 -17.27
C SER A 73 -25.53 12.43 -16.18
N GLY A 74 -26.15 11.38 -15.63
CA GLY A 74 -27.29 11.50 -14.72
C GLY A 74 -28.64 11.75 -15.41
N THR A 75 -28.64 12.00 -16.71
CA THR A 75 -29.83 12.29 -17.51
C THR A 75 -30.09 11.18 -18.52
N GLU A 76 -31.36 10.98 -18.85
CA GLU A 76 -31.76 10.03 -19.89
C GLU A 76 -31.09 10.36 -21.22
N GLY A 77 -30.52 9.35 -21.85
CA GLY A 77 -29.89 9.48 -23.16
C GLY A 77 -29.09 8.24 -23.52
N SER A 78 -28.70 8.15 -24.78
CA SER A 78 -27.91 7.02 -25.31
C SER A 78 -26.61 7.48 -25.97
N ALA A 79 -26.13 8.68 -25.59
CA ALA A 79 -24.95 9.28 -26.20
C ALA A 79 -23.69 8.48 -25.83
N ASP A 80 -22.83 8.23 -26.81
CA ASP A 80 -21.47 7.74 -26.55
C ASP A 80 -20.58 8.90 -26.09
N GLY A 81 -19.67 8.61 -25.16
CA GLY A 81 -18.76 9.60 -24.58
C GLY A 81 -17.95 8.99 -23.43
N GLY A 82 -16.90 9.69 -23.01
CA GLY A 82 -16.15 9.32 -21.81
C GLY A 82 -16.70 10.02 -20.57
N GLY A 83 -16.72 9.34 -19.42
CA GLY A 83 -17.16 9.91 -18.15
C GLY A 83 -18.60 10.44 -18.21
N ASP A 84 -18.80 11.68 -17.76
CA ASP A 84 -20.12 12.34 -17.70
C ASP A 84 -20.70 12.69 -19.09
N ALA A 85 -19.92 12.55 -20.17
CA ALA A 85 -20.42 12.72 -21.54
C ALA A 85 -21.21 11.50 -22.04
N ALA A 86 -21.07 10.34 -21.39
CA ALA A 86 -21.88 9.16 -21.70
C ALA A 86 -23.31 9.36 -21.18
N GLY A 87 -24.31 9.08 -22.02
CA GLY A 87 -25.71 9.00 -21.59
C GLY A 87 -26.13 7.53 -21.44
N PHE A 88 -26.94 7.24 -20.42
CA PHE A 88 -27.62 5.94 -20.27
C PHE A 88 -29.11 6.17 -19.99
N ASP A 89 -30.00 5.31 -20.50
CA ASP A 89 -31.43 5.34 -20.17
C ASP A 89 -31.75 4.34 -19.04
N CYS A 90 -31.37 3.07 -19.21
CA CYS A 90 -31.70 1.98 -18.29
C CYS A 90 -30.49 1.07 -18.02
N LEU A 91 -29.75 1.30 -16.94
CA LEU A 91 -28.61 0.47 -16.54
C LEU A 91 -29.05 -0.73 -15.68
N GLU A 92 -29.10 -1.93 -16.27
CA GLU A 92 -29.57 -3.12 -15.55
C GLU A 92 -28.44 -3.99 -15.01
N GLU A 93 -27.46 -4.29 -15.85
CA GLU A 93 -26.37 -5.22 -15.53
C GLU A 93 -25.02 -4.64 -15.96
N VAL A 94 -23.97 -5.03 -15.22
CA VAL A 94 -22.59 -4.69 -15.51
C VAL A 94 -21.73 -5.94 -15.36
N ALA A 95 -20.83 -6.15 -16.31
CA ALA A 95 -19.81 -7.18 -16.29
C ALA A 95 -18.45 -6.53 -16.56
N ILE A 96 -17.36 -7.14 -16.08
CA ILE A 96 -16.00 -6.66 -16.32
C ILE A 96 -15.18 -7.70 -17.07
N SER A 97 -14.31 -7.25 -17.96
CA SER A 97 -13.32 -8.09 -18.63
C SER A 97 -12.30 -8.64 -17.63
N ALA A 98 -11.72 -9.81 -17.96
CA ALA A 98 -10.77 -10.49 -17.07
C ALA A 98 -9.48 -9.69 -16.81
N ASP A 99 -9.13 -8.77 -17.70
CA ASP A 99 -7.99 -7.84 -17.55
C ASP A 99 -8.37 -6.55 -16.79
N GLY A 100 -9.64 -6.38 -16.40
CA GLY A 100 -10.13 -5.21 -15.67
C GLY A 100 -10.24 -3.92 -16.49
N SER A 101 -9.95 -3.97 -17.79
CA SER A 101 -9.86 -2.77 -18.65
C SER A 101 -11.22 -2.29 -19.17
N THR A 102 -12.22 -3.17 -19.19
CA THR A 102 -13.46 -2.94 -19.93
C THR A 102 -14.66 -3.40 -19.13
N LEU A 103 -15.66 -2.53 -19.01
CA LEU A 103 -16.99 -2.90 -18.55
C LEU A 103 -17.92 -3.12 -19.74
N LEU A 104 -18.69 -4.19 -19.69
CA LEU A 104 -19.85 -4.41 -20.55
C LEU A 104 -21.08 -4.06 -19.73
N VAL A 105 -21.85 -3.10 -20.18
CA VAL A 105 -23.07 -2.63 -19.52
C VAL A 105 -24.26 -2.89 -20.42
N SER A 106 -25.34 -3.40 -19.85
CA SER A 106 -26.62 -3.41 -20.55
C SER A 106 -27.31 -2.07 -20.35
N SER A 107 -27.55 -1.36 -21.44
CA SER A 107 -28.27 -0.09 -21.49
C SER A 107 -29.09 0.00 -22.76
N ASP A 108 -30.27 0.62 -22.68
CA ASP A 108 -31.05 1.05 -23.86
C ASP A 108 -31.47 -0.14 -24.75
N GLY A 109 -31.64 -1.33 -24.15
CA GLY A 109 -31.96 -2.57 -24.87
C GLY A 109 -30.78 -3.21 -25.63
N GLY A 110 -29.55 -2.70 -25.43
CA GLY A 110 -28.33 -3.21 -26.04
C GLY A 110 -27.19 -3.44 -25.03
N LEU A 111 -26.05 -3.94 -25.54
CA LEU A 111 -24.80 -4.04 -24.80
C LEU A 111 -23.87 -2.92 -25.23
N ARG A 112 -23.33 -2.17 -24.26
CA ARG A 112 -22.40 -1.06 -24.49
C ARG A 112 -21.10 -1.30 -23.75
N GLN A 113 -20.01 -0.82 -24.34
CA GLN A 113 -18.68 -0.91 -23.75
C GLN A 113 -18.34 0.39 -23.04
N VAL A 114 -17.93 0.30 -21.79
CA VAL A 114 -17.32 1.41 -21.05
C VAL A 114 -15.87 1.05 -20.80
N CYS A 115 -14.95 1.74 -21.46
CA CYS A 115 -13.53 1.61 -21.18
C CYS A 115 -13.27 2.20 -19.79
N VAL A 116 -12.87 1.35 -18.85
CA VAL A 116 -12.25 1.82 -17.63
C VAL A 116 -10.88 2.26 -18.10
N ALA A 117 -10.62 3.57 -18.20
CA ALA A 117 -9.29 4.07 -18.52
C ALA A 117 -8.29 3.24 -17.72
N ALA A 118 -7.33 2.61 -18.43
CA ALA A 118 -6.45 1.57 -17.89
C ALA A 118 -6.19 1.85 -16.42
N PRO A 119 -6.49 0.91 -15.51
CA PRO A 119 -6.46 1.21 -14.09
C PRO A 119 -5.15 1.95 -13.84
N PRO A 120 -5.17 3.17 -13.26
CA PRO A 120 -3.94 3.76 -12.80
C PRO A 120 -3.24 2.64 -12.02
N PRO A 121 -1.91 2.46 -12.21
CA PRO A 121 -1.20 1.36 -11.59
C PRO A 121 -1.74 1.23 -10.17
N PRO A 122 -2.21 0.03 -9.83
CA PRO A 122 -2.95 -0.28 -8.60
C PRO A 122 -2.41 0.57 -7.47
N PRO A 123 -3.26 1.25 -6.68
CA PRO A 123 -2.82 2.32 -5.80
C PRO A 123 -1.54 1.88 -5.13
N SER A 124 -0.44 2.56 -5.51
CA SER A 124 0.79 2.56 -4.75
C SER A 124 0.33 2.65 -3.31
N PHE A 125 0.63 1.61 -2.52
CA PHE A 125 0.14 1.49 -1.15
C PHE A 125 0.12 2.87 -0.51
N ALA A 126 -1.00 3.28 0.09
CA ALA A 126 -1.18 4.65 0.60
C ALA A 126 0.15 5.16 1.17
N PRO A 127 0.73 6.25 0.61
CA PRO A 127 2.13 6.58 0.85
C PRO A 127 2.40 6.59 2.35
N ILE A 128 3.52 5.98 2.77
CA ILE A 128 3.87 5.96 4.18
C ILE A 128 3.94 7.42 4.65
N VAL A 129 3.01 7.80 5.53
CA VAL A 129 2.95 9.17 6.05
C VAL A 129 3.97 9.25 7.17
N VAL A 130 5.12 9.85 6.87
CA VAL A 130 6.16 10.12 7.86
C VAL A 130 5.80 11.41 8.60
N PRO A 131 5.57 11.39 9.92
CA PRO A 131 5.31 12.61 10.67
C PRO A 131 6.53 13.56 10.67
N PRO A 132 6.33 14.87 10.87
CA PRO A 132 7.45 15.79 11.04
C PRO A 132 8.30 15.36 12.23
N SER A 133 9.60 15.59 12.15
CA SER A 133 10.50 15.18 13.23
C SER A 133 10.27 15.97 14.50
N THR A 134 10.39 15.28 15.63
CA THR A 134 10.44 15.90 16.96
C THR A 134 11.85 15.99 17.51
N ILE A 135 12.87 15.43 16.84
CA ILE A 135 14.24 15.30 17.37
C ILE A 135 14.81 16.67 17.75
N LEU A 136 14.66 17.69 16.90
CA LEU A 136 15.12 19.04 17.23
C LEU A 136 14.39 19.67 18.41
N ALA A 137 13.08 19.44 18.53
CA ALA A 137 12.28 19.93 19.66
C ALA A 137 12.64 19.22 20.96
N ASP A 138 12.94 17.92 20.91
CA ASP A 138 13.36 17.11 22.05
C ASP A 138 14.80 17.45 22.46
N LEU A 139 15.71 17.65 21.51
CA LEU A 139 17.05 18.19 21.75
C LEU A 139 16.98 19.60 22.36
N ALA A 140 16.04 20.45 21.94
CA ALA A 140 15.88 21.78 22.53
C ALA A 140 15.50 21.72 24.03
N LYS A 141 14.74 20.71 24.46
CA LYS A 141 14.43 20.50 25.90
C LYS A 141 15.65 20.09 26.72
N THR A 142 16.70 19.58 26.07
CA THR A 142 17.99 19.25 26.72
C THR A 142 18.96 20.44 26.74
N ARG A 143 18.70 21.48 25.94
CA ARG A 143 19.47 22.73 25.99
C ARG A 143 19.02 23.52 27.21
N GLY A 144 19.98 24.09 27.94
CA GLY A 144 19.72 24.82 29.17
C GLY A 144 18.70 25.96 29.01
N ASP A 145 17.93 26.19 30.07
CA ASP A 145 16.91 27.23 30.16
C ASP A 145 17.52 28.64 30.18
N ALA A 146 17.08 29.52 29.27
CA ALA A 146 17.55 30.89 29.15
C ALA A 146 17.13 31.80 30.33
N THR A 147 16.22 31.34 31.19
CA THR A 147 15.81 32.05 32.42
C THR A 147 16.78 31.84 33.60
N LEU A 148 17.79 30.99 33.44
CA LEU A 148 18.81 30.76 34.45
C LEU A 148 19.77 31.97 34.56
N PRO A 149 20.14 32.40 35.78
CA PRO A 149 21.01 33.55 35.97
C PRO A 149 22.39 33.35 35.31
N GLU A 150 22.91 34.40 34.66
CA GLU A 150 24.23 34.43 34.04
C GLU A 150 25.29 33.92 35.04
N GLY A 151 26.00 32.85 34.65
CA GLY A 151 27.03 32.22 35.47
C GLY A 151 26.70 30.80 35.97
N LYS A 152 25.47 30.30 35.79
CA LYS A 152 25.14 28.87 35.93
C LYS A 152 24.87 28.23 34.59
N VAL A 153 25.88 28.20 33.71
CA VAL A 153 25.84 27.27 32.58
C VAL A 153 26.06 25.89 33.16
N THR A 154 24.97 25.19 33.47
CA THR A 154 25.03 23.73 33.54
C THR A 154 25.20 23.28 32.10
N PHE A 155 26.43 23.32 31.61
CA PHE A 155 26.80 22.48 30.50
C PHE A 155 26.55 21.07 31.04
N LEU A 156 25.42 20.47 30.68
CA LEU A 156 25.32 19.02 30.60
C LEU A 156 26.29 18.64 29.49
N GLN A 157 27.55 18.56 29.91
CA GLN A 157 28.71 17.98 29.29
C GLN A 157 28.52 17.67 27.81
N VAL A 158 29.00 18.56 26.95
CA VAL A 158 29.37 18.19 25.59
C VAL A 158 30.51 17.16 25.71
N ARG A 159 30.13 15.88 25.82
CA ARG A 159 30.92 14.68 25.53
C ARG A 159 29.99 13.68 24.84
N PRO A 160 30.50 12.95 23.84
CA PRO A 160 29.70 12.56 22.68
C PRO A 160 28.61 11.57 23.08
N LEU A 161 27.43 11.74 22.49
CA LEU A 161 26.36 10.74 22.40
C LEU A 161 25.62 10.29 23.69
N ARG A 162 26.12 10.56 24.91
CA ARG A 162 25.52 10.04 26.16
C ARG A 162 24.04 10.39 26.43
N PRO A 163 23.56 11.63 26.20
CA PRO A 163 22.17 11.96 26.50
C PRO A 163 21.19 11.29 25.52
N VAL A 164 21.55 11.23 24.23
CA VAL A 164 20.76 10.56 23.18
C VAL A 164 20.70 9.06 23.43
N PHE A 165 21.82 8.43 23.79
CA PHE A 165 21.84 7.02 24.16
C PHE A 165 21.04 6.72 25.45
N LEU A 166 21.08 7.57 26.47
CA LEU A 166 20.24 7.41 27.68
C LEU A 166 18.75 7.52 27.40
N THR A 167 18.36 8.27 26.35
CA THR A 167 16.97 8.35 25.89
C THR A 167 16.60 7.22 24.91
N MET A 168 17.54 6.72 24.10
CA MET A 168 17.34 5.55 23.22
C MET A 168 17.23 4.26 24.02
N PHE A 169 18.09 4.08 25.02
CA PHE A 169 18.07 2.92 25.90
C PHE A 169 17.01 3.16 26.97
N GLY A 170 15.77 2.78 26.63
CA GLY A 170 14.62 2.89 27.51
C GLY A 170 14.86 2.26 28.89
N ILE A 171 13.95 2.56 29.83
CA ILE A 171 13.97 1.93 31.17
C ILE A 171 13.94 0.41 30.99
N GLY A 172 15.04 -0.27 31.35
CA GLY A 172 15.16 -1.73 31.28
C GLY A 172 16.15 -2.27 30.24
N MET A 173 16.75 -1.42 29.38
CA MET A 173 17.82 -1.86 28.46
C MET A 173 19.18 -1.94 29.17
N LYS A 174 19.92 -3.04 28.97
CA LYS A 174 21.22 -3.29 29.63
C LYS A 174 22.30 -2.32 29.17
N GLU A 175 22.13 -1.81 27.98
CA GLU A 175 23.03 -0.91 27.26
C GLU A 175 23.00 0.52 27.82
N ARG A 176 21.95 0.87 28.59
CA ARG A 176 21.79 2.17 29.23
C ARG A 176 22.92 2.52 30.19
N ASP A 177 23.36 1.53 30.95
CA ASP A 177 24.36 1.69 32.02
C ASP A 177 25.74 1.16 31.58
N ALA A 178 25.87 0.67 30.35
CA ALA A 178 27.09 0.09 29.82
C ALA A 178 28.05 1.18 29.30
N ALA A 179 29.34 1.04 29.62
CA ALA A 179 30.38 1.93 29.08
C ALA A 179 30.70 1.63 27.59
N GLU A 180 30.36 0.43 27.14
CA GLU A 180 30.54 -0.07 25.79
C GLU A 180 29.34 -0.95 25.43
N VAL A 181 28.78 -0.77 24.24
CA VAL A 181 27.62 -1.50 23.75
C VAL A 181 28.02 -2.16 22.43
N THR A 182 27.93 -3.49 22.38
CA THR A 182 28.18 -4.24 21.15
C THR A 182 26.87 -4.52 20.44
N VAL A 183 26.68 -3.89 19.29
CA VAL A 183 25.53 -4.15 18.40
C VAL A 183 25.91 -5.28 17.46
N SER A 184 25.26 -6.43 17.60
CA SER A 184 25.47 -7.58 16.71
C SER A 184 24.57 -7.46 15.49
N HIS A 185 24.94 -8.10 14.37
CA HIS A 185 24.12 -8.17 13.14
C HIS A 185 23.90 -6.82 12.42
N THR A 186 24.91 -5.95 12.42
CA THR A 186 24.86 -4.67 11.71
C THR A 186 26.27 -4.30 11.25
N ASP A 187 26.39 -3.67 10.08
CA ASP A 187 27.65 -3.12 9.58
C ASP A 187 27.90 -1.68 10.07
N LEU A 188 29.15 -1.24 9.95
CA LEU A 188 29.57 0.09 10.41
C LEU A 188 28.80 1.23 9.70
N ALA A 189 28.49 1.10 8.41
CA ALA A 189 27.83 2.16 7.66
C ALA A 189 26.36 2.30 8.10
N SER A 190 25.64 1.19 8.26
CA SER A 190 24.25 1.20 8.74
C SER A 190 24.15 1.75 10.17
N PHE A 191 25.07 1.36 11.06
CA PHE A 191 25.12 1.93 12.41
C PHE A 191 25.48 3.42 12.40
N THR A 192 26.40 3.84 11.54
CA THR A 192 26.76 5.26 11.39
C THR A 192 25.57 6.07 10.90
N ALA A 193 24.80 5.56 9.93
CA ALA A 193 23.59 6.21 9.43
C ALA A 193 22.52 6.39 10.53
N LEU A 194 22.36 5.41 11.43
CA LEU A 194 21.49 5.55 12.62
C LEU A 194 21.95 6.72 13.49
N VAL A 195 23.25 6.76 13.82
CA VAL A 195 23.82 7.81 14.67
C VAL A 195 23.68 9.17 14.02
N ASP A 196 23.97 9.29 12.72
CA ASP A 196 23.86 10.54 11.97
C ASP A 196 22.41 11.01 11.92
N TYR A 197 21.45 10.13 11.68
CA TYR A 197 20.02 10.46 11.73
C TYR A 197 19.62 11.00 13.10
N LEU A 198 20.06 10.37 14.18
CA LEU A 198 19.71 10.81 15.54
C LEU A 198 20.33 12.16 15.91
N LEU A 199 21.50 12.49 15.35
CA LEU A 199 22.19 13.75 15.63
C LEU A 199 21.73 14.90 14.73
N THR A 200 21.35 14.60 13.50
CA THR A 200 21.11 15.61 12.45
C THR A 200 19.67 15.69 11.98
N ASP A 201 18.85 14.68 12.32
CA ASP A 201 17.50 14.47 11.79
C ASP A 201 17.45 14.31 10.25
N GLN A 202 18.61 14.09 9.62
CA GLN A 202 18.72 13.85 8.19
C GLN A 202 18.68 12.34 7.92
N PHE A 203 17.79 11.95 7.02
CA PHE A 203 17.73 10.58 6.51
C PHE A 203 18.55 10.49 5.24
N ASP A 204 19.69 9.81 5.34
CA ASP A 204 20.55 9.52 4.20
C ASP A 204 20.96 8.05 4.26
N LEU A 205 20.76 7.35 3.15
CA LEU A 205 21.20 5.97 3.01
C LEU A 205 22.58 5.89 2.35
N GLY A 206 23.11 6.96 1.74
CA GLY A 206 24.35 6.94 0.97
C GLY A 206 24.18 6.41 -0.45
N GLU A 207 25.26 5.84 -1.01
CA GLU A 207 25.36 5.38 -2.40
C GLU A 207 24.28 4.34 -2.79
N GLU A 208 23.92 4.27 -4.07
CA GLU A 208 22.86 3.36 -4.57
C GLU A 208 23.19 1.87 -4.36
N GLU A 209 24.46 1.49 -4.47
CA GLU A 209 24.90 0.11 -4.33
C GLU A 209 24.77 -0.36 -2.88
N GLY A 210 23.88 -1.32 -2.60
CA GLY A 210 23.59 -1.78 -1.24
C GLY A 210 22.64 -0.88 -0.45
N ARG A 211 22.03 0.13 -1.08
CA ARG A 211 21.05 1.04 -0.46
C ARG A 211 19.87 0.29 0.18
N ALA A 212 19.35 -0.71 -0.54
CA ALA A 212 18.25 -1.56 -0.04
C ALA A 212 18.66 -2.35 1.20
N GLN A 213 19.87 -2.92 1.21
CA GLN A 213 20.39 -3.64 2.38
C GLN A 213 20.58 -2.71 3.58
N ARG A 214 21.19 -1.54 3.37
CA ARG A 214 21.33 -0.52 4.43
C ARG A 214 19.97 -0.08 4.97
N ALA A 215 18.95 0.04 4.11
CA ALA A 215 17.61 0.38 4.56
C ALA A 215 16.95 -0.74 5.40
N LEU A 216 17.22 -2.02 5.10
CA LEU A 216 16.80 -3.16 5.92
C LEU A 216 17.49 -3.12 7.29
N ASP A 217 18.82 -3.03 7.29
CA ASP A 217 19.64 -3.02 8.51
C ASP A 217 19.26 -1.82 9.41
N LEU A 218 19.11 -0.63 8.80
CA LEU A 218 18.71 0.58 9.51
C LEU A 218 17.28 0.49 10.07
N ARG A 219 16.39 -0.24 9.41
CA ARG A 219 15.04 -0.48 9.91
C ARG A 219 15.04 -1.43 11.11
N GLU A 220 15.82 -2.50 11.07
CA GLU A 220 15.99 -3.41 12.21
C GLU A 220 16.55 -2.66 13.42
N LEU A 221 17.55 -1.80 13.19
CA LEU A 221 18.08 -0.90 14.21
C LEU A 221 16.99 0.06 14.72
N ALA A 222 16.23 0.70 13.83
CA ALA A 222 15.16 1.61 14.24
C ALA A 222 14.11 0.91 15.10
N GLN A 223 13.76 -0.35 14.81
CA GLN A 223 12.87 -1.14 15.64
C GLN A 223 13.50 -1.51 16.98
N MET A 224 14.75 -1.98 16.96
CA MET A 224 15.51 -2.36 18.16
C MET A 224 15.64 -1.19 19.15
N TYR A 225 15.89 0.00 18.64
CA TYR A 225 16.06 1.23 19.42
C TYR A 225 14.79 2.08 19.52
N GLN A 226 13.65 1.56 19.05
CA GLN A 226 12.34 2.23 19.12
C GLN A 226 12.38 3.67 18.57
N VAL A 227 12.84 3.84 17.33
CA VAL A 227 12.92 5.10 16.58
C VAL A 227 11.85 5.08 15.47
N PRO A 228 10.57 5.36 15.76
CA PRO A 228 9.47 5.00 14.87
C PRO A 228 9.47 5.80 13.56
N ARG A 229 9.92 7.06 13.61
CA ARG A 229 10.05 7.89 12.39
C ARG A 229 11.10 7.35 11.43
N LEU A 230 12.23 6.87 11.96
CA LEU A 230 13.29 6.27 11.14
C LEU A 230 12.81 4.96 10.53
N GLU A 231 12.08 4.15 11.31
CA GLU A 231 11.47 2.91 10.81
C GLU A 231 10.55 3.19 9.61
N LEU A 232 9.71 4.23 9.69
CA LEU A 232 8.81 4.64 8.60
C LEU A 232 9.60 5.13 7.37
N LEU A 233 10.66 5.91 7.56
CA LEU A 233 11.53 6.38 6.48
C LEU A 233 12.24 5.21 5.77
N CYS A 234 12.77 4.26 6.52
CA CYS A 234 13.36 3.04 5.96
C CYS A 234 12.31 2.21 5.21
N ALA A 235 11.11 2.03 5.78
CA ALA A 235 10.02 1.32 5.12
C ALA A 235 9.61 1.98 3.81
N GLN A 236 9.56 3.32 3.75
CA GLN A 236 9.31 4.05 2.50
C GLN A 236 10.42 3.83 1.48
N ALA A 237 11.69 3.97 1.89
CA ALA A 237 12.83 3.79 1.00
C ALA A 237 12.90 2.36 0.42
N LEU A 238 12.52 1.34 1.19
CA LEU A 238 12.45 -0.05 0.71
C LEU A 238 11.37 -0.23 -0.37
N GLN A 239 10.22 0.44 -0.22
CA GLN A 239 9.15 0.40 -1.22
C GLN A 239 9.56 1.09 -2.52
N GLU A 240 10.32 2.18 -2.44
CA GLU A 240 10.89 2.89 -3.59
C GLU A 240 12.03 2.10 -4.26
N SER A 241 12.65 1.16 -3.55
CA SER A 241 13.77 0.35 -4.04
C SER A 241 13.34 -0.94 -4.76
N VAL A 242 12.04 -1.19 -4.94
CA VAL A 242 11.53 -2.39 -5.62
C VAL A 242 11.78 -2.30 -7.14
N ALA A 243 12.68 -3.14 -7.64
CA ALA A 243 13.10 -3.21 -9.04
C ALA A 243 13.40 -4.67 -9.44
N PRO A 244 13.61 -5.00 -10.73
CA PRO A 244 13.76 -6.40 -11.16
C PRO A 244 14.88 -7.19 -10.47
N ALA A 245 16.00 -6.55 -10.11
CA ALA A 245 17.11 -7.20 -9.41
C ALA A 245 16.92 -7.27 -7.89
N THR A 246 16.14 -6.35 -7.30
CA THR A 246 15.96 -6.21 -5.85
C THR A 246 14.66 -6.82 -5.35
N ALA A 247 13.69 -7.07 -6.23
CA ALA A 247 12.35 -7.54 -5.86
C ALA A 247 12.38 -8.87 -5.09
N VAL A 248 13.20 -9.83 -5.53
CA VAL A 248 13.29 -11.15 -4.86
C VAL A 248 14.06 -11.06 -3.53
N PRO A 249 15.23 -10.40 -3.45
CA PRO A 249 15.87 -10.16 -2.15
C PRO A 249 14.97 -9.42 -1.14
N LEU A 250 14.25 -8.38 -1.59
CA LEU A 250 13.33 -7.62 -0.74
C LEU A 250 12.11 -8.44 -0.31
N LEU A 251 11.61 -9.32 -1.18
CA LEU A 251 10.54 -10.28 -0.86
C LEU A 251 10.94 -11.21 0.28
N GLU A 252 12.17 -11.75 0.27
CA GLU A 252 12.70 -12.61 1.32
C GLU A 252 12.90 -11.86 2.64
N ALA A 253 13.49 -10.66 2.55
CA ALA A 253 13.66 -9.80 3.71
C ALA A 253 12.30 -9.44 4.34
N ALA A 254 11.33 -9.04 3.52
CA ALA A 254 9.98 -8.71 3.98
C ALA A 254 9.29 -9.90 4.64
N HIS A 255 9.50 -11.13 4.14
CA HIS A 255 8.97 -12.33 4.76
C HIS A 255 9.57 -12.57 6.14
N THR A 256 10.90 -12.42 6.27
CA THR A 256 11.63 -12.61 7.52
C THR A 256 11.24 -11.59 8.58
N MET A 257 11.06 -10.33 8.15
CA MET A 257 10.67 -9.21 9.03
C MET A 257 9.16 -9.18 9.34
N GLY A 258 8.35 -9.99 8.66
CA GLY A 258 6.89 -9.94 8.78
C GLY A 258 6.25 -8.67 8.21
N ASP A 259 6.92 -7.98 7.28
CA ASP A 259 6.37 -6.79 6.62
C ASP A 259 5.38 -7.21 5.51
N GLY A 260 4.11 -7.32 5.89
CA GLY A 260 3.04 -7.68 4.97
C GLY A 260 2.87 -6.71 3.79
N ARG A 261 3.20 -5.43 3.98
CA ARG A 261 3.03 -4.40 2.94
C ARG A 261 4.12 -4.52 1.88
N LEU A 262 5.38 -4.56 2.29
CA LEU A 262 6.50 -4.76 1.37
C LEU A 262 6.43 -6.14 0.70
N LEU A 263 6.03 -7.18 1.44
CA LEU A 263 5.85 -8.52 0.91
C LEU A 263 4.77 -8.55 -0.19
N ALA A 264 3.63 -7.90 0.01
CA ALA A 264 2.59 -7.80 -1.01
C ALA A 264 3.05 -7.00 -2.23
N GLN A 265 3.79 -5.91 -2.03
CA GLN A 265 4.35 -5.11 -3.14
C GLN A 265 5.33 -5.93 -3.98
N CYS A 266 6.28 -6.62 -3.34
CA CYS A 266 7.28 -7.42 -4.04
C CYS A 266 6.64 -8.61 -4.77
N ARG A 267 5.66 -9.29 -4.17
CA ARG A 267 4.92 -10.38 -4.84
C ARG A 267 4.25 -9.91 -6.11
N ARG A 268 3.56 -8.77 -6.03
CA ARG A 268 2.90 -8.16 -7.17
C ARG A 268 3.89 -7.78 -8.26
N PHE A 269 4.97 -7.11 -7.89
CA PHE A 269 6.02 -6.74 -8.83
C PHE A 269 6.61 -7.97 -9.55
N VAL A 270 6.86 -9.06 -8.81
CA VAL A 270 7.36 -10.32 -9.40
C VAL A 270 6.34 -10.95 -10.35
N ALA A 271 5.04 -10.88 -10.04
CA ALA A 271 3.99 -11.37 -10.93
C ALA A 271 3.91 -10.54 -12.23
N ASP A 272 3.94 -9.21 -12.12
CA ASP A 272 3.77 -8.29 -13.25
C ASP A 272 5.04 -8.24 -14.14
N HIS A 273 6.24 -8.39 -13.55
CA HIS A 273 7.53 -8.27 -14.24
C HIS A 273 8.35 -9.57 -14.27
N ALA A 274 7.68 -10.73 -14.29
CA ALA A 274 8.33 -12.05 -14.15
C ALA A 274 9.49 -12.30 -15.13
N ALA A 275 9.41 -11.79 -16.37
CA ALA A 275 10.48 -11.94 -17.37
C ALA A 275 11.73 -11.12 -17.00
N GLU A 276 11.55 -9.88 -16.57
CA GLU A 276 12.63 -8.98 -16.17
C GLU A 276 13.29 -9.46 -14.88
N VAL A 277 12.50 -9.93 -13.93
CA VAL A 277 12.97 -10.52 -12.66
C VAL A 277 13.75 -11.82 -12.89
N ARG A 278 13.37 -12.61 -13.90
CA ARG A 278 14.15 -13.79 -14.29
C ARG A 278 15.47 -13.38 -14.96
N ALA A 279 15.43 -12.37 -15.84
CA ALA A 279 16.61 -11.89 -16.55
C ALA A 279 17.63 -11.20 -15.62
N SER A 280 17.17 -10.62 -14.50
CA SER A 280 18.05 -10.03 -13.48
C SER A 280 18.81 -11.06 -12.64
N GLY A 281 18.50 -12.36 -12.77
CA GLY A 281 19.02 -13.42 -11.90
C GLY A 281 18.41 -13.40 -10.50
N GLY A 282 17.41 -12.57 -10.22
CA GLY A 282 16.82 -12.43 -8.88
C GLY A 282 16.23 -13.74 -8.35
N VAL A 283 15.64 -14.57 -9.21
CA VAL A 283 15.07 -15.88 -8.85
C VAL A 283 16.15 -16.88 -8.44
N GLU A 284 17.36 -16.78 -9.00
CA GLU A 284 18.49 -17.67 -8.70
C GLU A 284 19.08 -17.39 -7.30
N GLN A 285 18.79 -16.21 -6.76
CA GLN A 285 19.23 -15.78 -5.43
C GLN A 285 18.26 -16.20 -4.33
N LEU A 286 17.10 -16.76 -4.68
CA LEU A 286 16.06 -17.19 -3.73
C LEU A 286 16.56 -18.39 -2.89
N ARG A 287 16.55 -18.22 -1.58
CA ARG A 287 16.99 -19.19 -0.56
C ARG A 287 15.85 -19.62 0.36
N ASP A 288 14.81 -18.81 0.50
CA ASP A 288 13.70 -19.07 1.41
C ASP A 288 12.62 -19.95 0.75
N PHE A 289 12.43 -21.15 1.29
CA PHE A 289 11.43 -22.11 0.81
C PHE A 289 9.98 -21.68 1.06
N GLY A 290 9.71 -20.90 2.10
CA GLY A 290 8.39 -20.34 2.39
C GLY A 290 8.01 -19.30 1.34
N VAL A 291 8.96 -18.46 0.95
CA VAL A 291 8.82 -17.49 -0.14
C VAL A 291 8.66 -18.19 -1.48
N ALA A 292 9.48 -19.21 -1.77
CA ALA A 292 9.36 -20.05 -2.96
C ALA A 292 7.96 -20.66 -3.10
N LYS A 293 7.46 -21.23 -2.00
CA LYS A 293 6.14 -21.85 -1.93
C LYS A 293 5.02 -20.81 -2.12
N GLY A 294 5.17 -19.61 -1.58
CA GLY A 294 4.25 -18.50 -1.79
C GLY A 294 4.12 -18.14 -3.26
N LEU A 295 5.25 -17.86 -3.92
CA LEU A 295 5.28 -17.53 -5.35
C LEU A 295 4.70 -18.66 -6.23
N LEU A 296 4.95 -19.92 -5.87
CA LEU A 296 4.36 -21.06 -6.58
C LEU A 296 2.85 -21.13 -6.38
N GLY A 297 2.35 -20.83 -5.18
CA GLY A 297 0.92 -20.73 -4.90
C GLY A 297 0.27 -19.66 -5.77
N ASP A 298 0.85 -18.45 -5.78
CA ASP A 298 0.37 -17.32 -6.58
C ASP A 298 0.31 -17.70 -8.08
N ALA A 299 1.33 -18.39 -8.60
CA ALA A 299 1.36 -18.85 -9.99
C ALA A 299 0.31 -19.94 -10.29
N LEU A 300 0.03 -20.84 -9.34
CA LEU A 300 -1.01 -21.88 -9.50
C LEU A 300 -2.41 -21.26 -9.51
N ASP A 301 -2.64 -20.24 -8.70
CA ASP A 301 -3.89 -19.49 -8.65
C ASP A 301 -4.12 -18.76 -9.98
N GLN A 302 -3.11 -18.09 -10.52
CA GLN A 302 -3.17 -17.47 -11.86
C GLN A 302 -3.49 -18.49 -12.97
N VAL A 303 -2.92 -19.69 -12.90
CA VAL A 303 -3.24 -20.77 -13.87
C VAL A 303 -4.67 -21.26 -13.70
N ALA A 304 -5.19 -21.33 -12.47
CA ALA A 304 -6.56 -21.70 -12.19
C ALA A 304 -7.55 -20.66 -12.75
N GLU A 305 -7.27 -19.37 -12.56
CA GLU A 305 -8.03 -18.26 -13.14
C GLU A 305 -8.04 -18.32 -14.67
N LEU A 306 -6.88 -18.52 -15.29
CA LEU A 306 -6.75 -18.61 -16.74
C LEU A 306 -7.51 -19.81 -17.32
N LYS A 307 -7.51 -20.95 -16.61
CA LYS A 307 -8.36 -22.10 -16.96
C LYS A 307 -9.85 -21.79 -16.82
N GLY A 308 -10.24 -21.02 -15.80
CA GLY A 308 -11.61 -20.52 -15.63
C GLY A 308 -12.03 -19.67 -16.83
N ALA A 309 -11.21 -18.69 -17.21
CA ALA A 309 -11.44 -17.82 -18.35
C ALA A 309 -11.53 -18.61 -19.67
N MET A 310 -10.64 -19.58 -19.90
CA MET A 310 -10.69 -20.45 -21.08
C MET A 310 -11.97 -21.29 -21.14
N ARG A 311 -12.48 -21.76 -19.99
CA ARG A 311 -13.75 -22.50 -19.94
C ARG A 311 -14.93 -21.59 -20.26
N ALA A 312 -14.94 -20.37 -19.73
CA ALA A 312 -15.97 -19.37 -20.02
C ALA A 312 -16.01 -19.03 -21.53
N LEU A 313 -14.85 -18.84 -22.16
CA LEU A 313 -14.75 -18.59 -23.60
C LEU A 313 -15.30 -19.75 -24.45
N ARG A 314 -14.99 -21.00 -24.09
CA ARG A 314 -15.51 -22.18 -24.81
C ARG A 314 -17.02 -22.36 -24.71
N VAL A 315 -17.63 -21.92 -23.61
CA VAL A 315 -19.09 -21.93 -23.44
C VAL A 315 -19.77 -20.82 -24.25
N ALA A 316 -19.08 -19.70 -24.46
CA ALA A 316 -19.58 -18.61 -25.30
C ALA A 316 -19.52 -18.92 -26.81
N GLU A 317 -18.66 -19.85 -27.24
CA GLU A 317 -18.53 -20.29 -28.64
C GLU A 317 -19.48 -21.44 -29.03
N SER A 318 -20.21 -22.04 -28.06
CA SER A 318 -21.12 -23.18 -28.26
C SER A 318 -22.59 -22.78 -28.18
#